data_AF-A0A066V1M3-F1
#
_entry.id   AF-A0A066V1M3-F1
#
_cell.length_a   1.000
_cell.length_b   1.000
_cell.length_c   1.000
_cell.angle_alpha   90.00
_cell.angle_beta   90.00
_cell.angle_gamma   90.00
#
_symmetry.space_group_name_H-M   'P 1'
#
loop_
_entity.id
_entity.type
_entity.pdbx_description
1 polymer ?
#
loop_
_entity_poly.entity_id
_entity_poly.type
_entity_poly.pdbx_seq_one_letter_code
_entity_poly.pdbx_strand_id
1 'polypeptide(L)'
;MKEMMIPYILIVWSLFATGALKKTIKNYTWAAIGGVLILAVLAVISRLWAPVDLTNSTTVKAPHAVMSPVFGQQIDEIMVDHNQLVKKGDVLYTLVDINSAADKAKIEAAIIQKEEQIKQMTRDISRADTSPEIFNARDVEKYNSDLRVMNSQLASLKADLQKVNWAQEKKTITAEFDGQVSIVNIAEGSVMGNMHLYNTSKKFLEMRVSDQTYGYVQEGDFAEFYVDAYPGHVFRAKVHSFNAGTGEAGISPFQGPQSVGQHVVRNGNGLGRTVVLEIIEPEGYNIPIGATGAAWISAEKPHPFWGFIDVIGAATVRLQSYKSYLGAW
;
A
#
# COMPACT_ATOMS: atom_id res chain seq x y z
N MET A 1 1.26 28.15 -17.69
CA MET A 1 2.17 29.27 -18.07
C MET A 1 1.46 30.60 -18.33
N LYS A 2 0.17 30.63 -18.72
CA LYS A 2 -0.56 31.90 -18.94
C LYS A 2 -0.91 32.61 -17.63
N GLU A 3 -0.90 31.86 -16.54
CA GLU A 3 -1.42 32.22 -15.22
C GLU A 3 -0.39 33.03 -14.42
N MET A 4 0.90 32.77 -14.61
CA MET A 4 2.00 33.59 -14.06
C MET A 4 2.12 34.96 -14.74
N MET A 5 1.47 35.19 -15.89
CA MET A 5 1.55 36.47 -16.60
C MET A 5 0.69 37.57 -15.96
N ILE A 6 -0.38 37.22 -15.25
CA ILE A 6 -1.37 38.18 -14.75
C ILE A 6 -0.75 39.20 -13.77
N PRO A 7 0.03 38.79 -12.73
CA PRO A 7 0.63 39.74 -11.79
C PRO A 7 1.66 40.64 -12.46
N TYR A 8 2.43 40.08 -13.40
CA TYR A 8 3.46 40.82 -14.13
C TYR A 8 2.84 41.90 -15.03
N ILE A 9 1.79 41.58 -15.77
CA ILE A 9 1.06 42.54 -16.61
C ILE A 9 0.49 43.67 -15.74
N LEU A 10 -0.02 43.35 -14.55
CA LEU A 10 -0.57 44.33 -13.61
C LEU A 10 0.51 45.29 -13.08
N ILE A 11 1.71 44.78 -12.77
CA ILE A 11 2.86 45.60 -12.35
C ILE A 11 3.33 46.50 -13.50
N VAL A 12 3.48 45.95 -14.71
CA VAL A 12 3.90 46.73 -15.89
C VAL A 12 2.86 47.81 -16.22
N TRP A 13 1.57 47.46 -16.18
CA TRP A 13 0.48 48.43 -16.35
C TRP A 13 0.55 49.54 -15.30
N SER A 14 0.75 49.20 -14.03
CA SER A 14 0.91 50.18 -12.94
C SER A 14 2.11 51.11 -13.14
N LEU A 15 3.26 50.58 -13.59
CA LEU A 15 4.46 51.40 -13.88
C LEU A 15 4.25 52.39 -15.03
N PHE A 16 3.44 52.03 -16.03
CA PHE A 16 3.06 52.94 -17.11
C PHE A 16 1.90 53.89 -16.74
N ALA A 17 1.02 53.46 -15.84
CA ALA A 17 -0.11 54.27 -15.35
C ALA A 17 0.34 55.36 -14.36
N THR A 18 1.31 55.06 -13.49
CA THR A 18 1.89 55.99 -12.52
C THR A 18 2.92 56.95 -13.12
N GLY A 19 3.27 56.77 -14.41
CA GLY A 19 4.22 57.63 -15.12
C GLY A 19 5.69 57.40 -14.77
N ALA A 20 6.00 56.37 -13.95
CA ALA A 20 7.37 55.99 -13.61
C ALA A 20 8.20 55.59 -14.84
N LEU A 21 7.55 55.04 -15.88
CA LEU A 21 8.15 54.75 -17.18
C LEU A 21 7.54 55.63 -18.28
N LYS A 22 8.41 56.28 -19.07
CA LYS A 22 7.97 57.04 -20.25
C LYS A 22 7.34 56.08 -21.27
N LYS A 23 6.19 56.47 -21.84
CA LYS A 23 5.46 55.73 -22.88
C LYS A 23 6.21 55.82 -24.21
N THR A 24 7.29 55.06 -24.34
CA THR A 24 8.12 54.99 -25.55
C THR A 24 8.18 53.54 -26.02
N ILE A 25 8.21 53.30 -27.34
CA ILE A 25 8.27 51.96 -27.94
C ILE A 25 9.42 51.13 -27.32
N LYS A 26 10.58 51.74 -27.11
CA LYS A 26 11.75 51.11 -26.46
C LYS A 26 11.45 50.61 -25.03
N ASN A 27 10.69 51.37 -24.24
CA ASN A 27 10.37 50.98 -22.86
C ASN A 27 9.34 49.85 -22.83
N TYR A 28 8.39 49.84 -23.76
CA TYR A 28 7.47 48.71 -23.91
C TYR A 28 8.20 47.43 -24.34
N THR A 29 9.16 47.50 -25.26
CA THR A 29 9.95 46.33 -25.69
C THR A 29 10.84 45.80 -24.56
N TRP A 30 11.52 46.68 -23.81
CA TRP A 30 12.35 46.27 -22.66
C TRP A 30 11.51 45.70 -21.52
N ALA A 31 10.33 46.25 -21.25
CA ALA A 31 9.39 45.69 -20.28
C ALA A 31 8.85 44.31 -20.73
N ALA A 32 8.59 44.11 -22.01
CA ALA A 32 8.18 42.80 -22.51
C ALA A 32 9.29 41.75 -22.37
N ILE A 33 10.52 42.09 -22.79
CA ILE A 33 11.69 41.20 -22.70
C ILE A 33 12.02 40.86 -21.24
N GLY A 34 12.07 41.87 -20.38
CA GLY A 34 12.32 41.68 -18.94
C GLY A 34 11.26 40.79 -18.29
N GLY A 35 10.00 40.91 -18.72
CA GLY A 35 8.92 40.06 -18.24
C GLY A 35 9.07 38.61 -18.61
N VAL A 36 9.37 38.34 -19.88
CA VAL A 36 9.61 36.99 -20.37
C VAL A 36 10.80 36.36 -19.62
N LEU A 37 11.87 37.13 -19.38
CA LEU A 37 13.03 36.67 -18.61
C LEU A 37 12.67 36.35 -17.16
N ILE A 38 11.98 37.25 -16.46
CA ILE A 38 11.55 37.03 -15.07
C ILE A 38 10.64 35.80 -14.97
N LEU A 39 9.71 35.64 -15.91
CA LEU A 39 8.82 34.47 -15.95
C LEU A 39 9.58 33.18 -16.22
N ALA A 40 10.57 33.20 -17.12
CA ALA A 40 11.41 32.04 -17.38
C ALA A 40 12.20 31.64 -16.12
N VAL A 41 12.77 32.62 -15.41
CA VAL A 41 13.48 32.39 -14.15
C VAL A 41 12.54 31.86 -13.07
N LEU A 42 11.38 32.48 -12.88
CA LEU A 42 10.37 32.01 -11.92
C LEU A 42 9.86 30.60 -12.24
N ALA A 43 9.70 30.26 -13.51
CA ALA A 43 9.28 28.92 -13.93
C ALA A 43 10.35 27.86 -13.61
N VAL A 44 11.63 28.18 -13.82
CA VAL A 44 12.73 27.27 -13.45
C VAL A 44 12.83 27.11 -11.94
N ILE A 45 12.77 28.22 -11.19
CA ILE A 45 12.91 28.17 -9.73
C ILE A 45 11.72 27.47 -9.08
N SER A 46 10.49 27.79 -9.49
CA SER A 46 9.29 27.11 -8.97
C SER A 46 9.33 25.61 -9.23
N ARG A 47 9.84 25.16 -10.38
CA ARG A 47 10.00 23.73 -10.66
C ARG A 47 10.98 23.03 -9.71
N LEU A 48 11.97 23.73 -9.17
CA LEU A 48 12.99 23.19 -8.28
C LEU A 48 12.60 23.25 -6.80
N TRP A 49 11.94 24.32 -6.35
CA TRP A 49 11.65 24.54 -4.91
C TRP A 49 10.18 24.39 -4.53
N ALA A 50 9.27 24.39 -5.51
CA ALA A 50 7.86 24.10 -5.32
C ALA A 50 7.38 23.16 -6.44
N PRO A 51 7.93 21.92 -6.52
CA PRO A 51 7.55 20.97 -7.57
C PRO A 51 6.05 20.74 -7.56
N VAL A 52 5.43 20.91 -8.73
CA VAL A 52 4.02 20.63 -8.97
C VAL A 52 3.91 19.48 -9.95
N ASP A 53 3.01 18.53 -9.69
CA ASP A 53 2.63 17.55 -10.69
C ASP A 53 1.73 18.18 -11.75
N LEU A 54 2.28 18.46 -12.93
CA LEU A 54 1.54 19.02 -14.04
C LEU A 54 0.85 17.96 -14.91
N THR A 55 1.11 16.67 -14.65
CA THR A 55 0.63 15.55 -15.47
C THR A 55 -0.58 14.84 -14.89
N ASN A 56 -1.10 15.32 -13.74
CA ASN A 56 -2.16 14.68 -12.97
C ASN A 56 -1.89 13.19 -12.69
N SER A 57 -0.62 12.85 -12.48
CA SER A 57 -0.16 11.48 -12.21
C SER A 57 -0.22 11.11 -10.74
N THR A 58 -0.59 12.08 -9.89
CA THR A 58 -0.67 11.92 -8.45
C THR A 58 -1.89 11.08 -8.11
N THR A 59 -1.71 9.99 -7.36
CA THR A 59 -2.76 9.01 -7.11
C THR A 59 -2.91 8.66 -5.64
N VAL A 60 -4.16 8.51 -5.21
CA VAL A 60 -4.49 8.02 -3.86
C VAL A 60 -4.40 6.50 -3.84
N LYS A 61 -3.61 5.97 -2.92
CA LYS A 61 -3.43 4.54 -2.72
C LYS A 61 -3.69 4.16 -1.27
N ALA A 62 -3.94 2.88 -1.07
CA ALA A 62 -4.04 2.27 0.24
C ALA A 62 -3.33 0.91 0.22
N PRO A 63 -2.72 0.50 1.34
CA PRO A 63 -2.28 -0.88 1.52
C PRO A 63 -3.46 -1.83 1.31
N HIS A 64 -3.22 -2.94 0.64
CA HIS A 64 -4.26 -3.95 0.42
C HIS A 64 -3.70 -5.35 0.66
N ALA A 65 -4.57 -6.22 1.16
CA ALA A 65 -4.33 -7.65 1.21
C ALA A 65 -4.93 -8.30 -0.03
N VAL A 66 -4.17 -9.20 -0.66
CA VAL A 66 -4.66 -10.06 -1.73
C VAL A 66 -4.94 -11.42 -1.12
N MET A 67 -6.21 -11.81 -1.10
CA MET A 67 -6.65 -13.10 -0.59
C MET A 67 -6.97 -13.98 -1.79
N SER A 68 -6.20 -15.05 -1.94
CA SER A 68 -6.44 -16.09 -2.93
C SER A 68 -6.77 -17.40 -2.22
N PRO A 69 -7.64 -18.25 -2.79
CA PRO A 69 -7.78 -19.63 -2.35
C PRO A 69 -6.41 -20.32 -2.29
N VAL A 70 -6.21 -21.17 -1.28
CA VAL A 70 -5.01 -22.00 -1.22
C VAL A 70 -5.02 -22.95 -2.42
N PHE A 71 -3.86 -23.13 -3.06
CA PHE A 71 -3.73 -23.91 -4.29
C PHE A 71 -4.39 -25.29 -4.17
N GLY A 72 -5.34 -25.57 -5.07
CA GLY A 72 -6.07 -26.84 -5.13
C GLY A 72 -7.37 -26.91 -4.30
N GLN A 73 -7.79 -25.81 -3.65
CA GLN A 73 -9.09 -25.70 -2.99
C GLN A 73 -10.08 -24.88 -3.80
N GLN A 74 -11.33 -25.32 -3.82
CA GLN A 74 -12.44 -24.68 -4.51
C GLN A 74 -13.18 -23.75 -3.54
N ILE A 75 -13.62 -22.59 -4.01
CA ILE A 75 -14.50 -21.68 -3.26
C ILE A 75 -15.88 -22.33 -3.11
N ASP A 76 -16.37 -22.36 -1.87
CA ASP A 76 -17.68 -22.90 -1.50
C ASP A 76 -18.74 -21.79 -1.58
N GLU A 77 -18.70 -20.84 -0.65
CA GLU A 77 -19.65 -19.73 -0.58
C GLU A 77 -18.93 -18.39 -0.41
N ILE A 78 -19.46 -17.33 -1.03
CA ILE A 78 -18.96 -15.95 -0.91
C ILE A 78 -19.94 -15.16 -0.05
N MET A 79 -19.47 -14.59 1.06
CA MET A 79 -20.31 -13.90 2.05
C MET A 79 -20.24 -12.37 1.97
N VAL A 80 -19.54 -11.83 0.98
CA VAL A 80 -19.35 -10.38 0.78
C VAL A 80 -19.73 -9.95 -0.63
N ASP A 81 -20.22 -8.72 -0.73
CA ASP A 81 -20.58 -8.07 -2.00
C ASP A 81 -19.48 -7.09 -2.46
N HIS A 82 -19.58 -6.64 -3.70
CA HIS A 82 -18.67 -5.67 -4.29
C HIS A 82 -18.64 -4.37 -3.48
N ASN A 83 -17.44 -3.83 -3.23
CA ASN A 83 -17.25 -2.55 -2.54
C ASN A 83 -17.78 -2.49 -1.09
N GLN A 84 -18.05 -3.65 -0.47
CA GLN A 84 -18.55 -3.72 0.90
C GLN A 84 -17.49 -3.32 1.93
N LEU A 85 -17.90 -2.55 2.95
CA LEU A 85 -17.09 -2.28 4.13
C LEU A 85 -17.16 -3.47 5.08
N VAL A 86 -16.00 -3.97 5.49
CA VAL A 86 -15.85 -5.12 6.38
C VAL A 86 -14.95 -4.76 7.56
N LYS A 87 -15.20 -5.40 8.69
CA LYS A 87 -14.39 -5.31 9.90
C LYS A 87 -13.46 -6.50 10.00
N LYS A 88 -12.40 -6.34 10.79
CA LYS A 88 -11.48 -7.41 11.13
C LYS A 88 -12.24 -8.59 11.73
N GLY A 89 -12.02 -9.77 11.16
CA GLY A 89 -12.65 -11.02 11.56
C GLY A 89 -13.93 -11.37 10.79
N ASP A 90 -14.48 -10.45 9.99
CA ASP A 90 -15.63 -10.76 9.14
C ASP A 90 -15.25 -11.83 8.11
N VAL A 91 -16.13 -12.82 7.93
CA VAL A 91 -15.96 -13.91 6.97
C VAL A 91 -16.21 -13.37 5.57
N LEU A 92 -15.29 -13.64 4.66
CA LEU A 92 -15.36 -13.15 3.29
C LEU A 92 -15.78 -14.26 2.33
N TYR A 93 -15.12 -15.42 2.40
CA TYR A 93 -15.55 -16.62 1.69
C TYR A 93 -15.05 -17.89 2.40
N THR A 94 -15.71 -19.01 2.11
CA THR A 94 -15.35 -20.34 2.59
C THR A 94 -14.82 -21.20 1.45
N LEU A 95 -14.03 -22.22 1.81
CA LEU A 95 -13.48 -23.20 0.89
C LEU A 95 -14.10 -24.58 1.14
N VAL A 96 -14.30 -25.34 0.07
CA VAL A 96 -14.93 -26.67 0.13
C VAL A 96 -14.11 -27.62 0.99
N ASP A 97 -14.75 -28.27 1.96
CA ASP A 97 -14.13 -29.31 2.78
C ASP A 97 -14.37 -30.71 2.19
N ILE A 98 -13.39 -31.23 1.44
CA ILE A 98 -13.52 -32.54 0.80
C ILE A 98 -13.19 -33.71 1.77
N ASN A 99 -12.19 -33.57 2.65
CA ASN A 99 -11.65 -34.71 3.42
C ASN A 99 -11.41 -34.45 4.92
N SER A 100 -11.48 -33.21 5.40
CA SER A 100 -10.91 -32.90 6.71
C SER A 100 -11.74 -33.41 7.89
N ALA A 101 -13.04 -33.60 7.74
CA ALA A 101 -13.85 -34.27 8.77
C ALA A 101 -13.45 -35.73 8.96
N ALA A 102 -13.24 -36.48 7.87
CA ALA A 102 -12.83 -37.88 7.91
C ALA A 102 -11.41 -38.04 8.46
N ASP A 103 -10.48 -37.19 8.01
CA ASP A 103 -9.09 -37.21 8.49
C ASP A 103 -9.00 -36.88 9.98
N LYS A 104 -9.76 -35.87 10.44
CA LYS A 104 -9.84 -35.51 11.86
C LYS A 104 -10.35 -36.67 12.70
N ALA A 105 -11.47 -37.28 12.31
CA ALA A 105 -12.05 -38.42 13.02
C ALA A 105 -11.07 -39.62 13.09
N LYS A 106 -10.32 -39.87 12.01
CA LYS A 106 -9.30 -40.92 11.97
C LYS A 106 -8.15 -40.67 12.95
N ILE A 107 -7.65 -39.43 13.03
CA ILE A 107 -6.58 -39.06 13.97
C ILE A 107 -7.09 -39.12 15.42
N GLU A 108 -8.29 -38.62 15.69
CA GLU A 108 -8.92 -38.69 17.02
C GLU A 108 -9.09 -40.13 17.50
N ALA A 109 -9.55 -41.03 16.63
CA ALA A 109 -9.64 -42.46 16.94
C ALA A 109 -8.25 -43.08 17.24
N ALA A 110 -7.22 -42.71 16.48
CA ALA A 110 -5.85 -43.16 16.72
C ALA A 110 -5.28 -42.63 18.05
N ILE A 111 -5.61 -41.39 18.43
CA ILE A 111 -5.26 -40.80 19.74
C ILE A 111 -5.90 -41.61 20.85
N ILE A 112 -7.21 -41.87 20.78
CA ILE A 112 -7.93 -42.66 21.80
C ILE A 112 -7.30 -44.05 21.93
N GLN A 113 -7.02 -44.72 20.81
CA GLN A 113 -6.36 -46.03 20.82
C GLN A 113 -4.98 -45.99 21.50
N LYS A 114 -4.16 -44.95 21.22
CA LYS A 114 -2.86 -44.79 21.86
C LYS A 114 -2.95 -44.44 23.33
N GLU A 115 -3.92 -43.62 23.74
CA GLU A 115 -4.15 -43.30 25.14
C GLU A 115 -4.57 -44.54 25.93
N GLU A 116 -5.41 -45.41 25.36
CA GLU A 116 -5.76 -46.69 26.01
C GLU A 116 -4.57 -47.65 26.10
N GLN A 117 -3.70 -47.71 25.08
CA GLN A 117 -2.44 -48.47 25.16
C GLN A 117 -1.51 -47.93 26.25
N ILE A 118 -1.40 -46.61 26.38
CA ILE A 118 -0.61 -45.96 27.45
C ILE A 118 -1.20 -46.28 28.82
N LYS A 119 -2.53 -46.20 28.99
CA LYS A 119 -3.20 -46.57 30.25
C LYS A 119 -2.95 -48.03 30.60
N GLN A 120 -3.00 -48.94 29.62
CA GLN A 120 -2.69 -50.34 29.83
C GLN A 120 -1.23 -50.54 30.26
N MET A 121 -0.27 -49.95 29.54
CA MET A 121 1.15 -50.02 29.88
C MET A 121 1.44 -49.42 31.28
N THR A 122 0.76 -48.34 31.63
CA THR A 122 0.89 -47.70 32.96
C THR A 122 0.37 -48.62 34.07
N ARG A 123 -0.74 -49.34 33.83
CA ARG A 123 -1.21 -50.39 34.76
C ARG A 123 -0.22 -51.54 34.88
N ASP A 124 0.43 -51.92 33.78
CA ASP A 124 1.44 -52.99 33.77
C ASP A 124 2.69 -52.59 34.59
N ILE A 125 3.15 -51.34 34.43
CA ILE A 125 4.23 -50.76 35.24
C ILE A 125 3.84 -50.72 36.72
N SER A 126 2.65 -50.22 37.06
CA SER A 126 2.18 -50.16 38.45
C SER A 126 2.08 -51.55 39.11
N ARG A 127 1.71 -52.58 38.34
CA ARG A 127 1.73 -53.97 38.80
C ARG A 127 3.15 -54.48 39.03
N ALA A 128 4.09 -54.14 38.16
CA ALA A 128 5.49 -54.51 38.31
C ALA A 128 6.12 -53.84 39.55
N ASP A 129 5.79 -52.58 39.82
CA ASP A 129 6.29 -51.84 41.00
C ASP A 129 5.73 -52.40 42.33
N THR A 130 4.49 -52.91 42.34
CA THR A 130 3.85 -53.45 43.55
C THR A 130 4.38 -54.85 43.91
N SER A 131 4.88 -55.61 42.93
CA SER A 131 5.34 -57.00 43.09
C SER A 131 6.80 -57.21 42.65
N PRO A 132 7.78 -56.61 43.35
CA PRO A 132 9.19 -56.64 42.97
C PRO A 132 9.85 -58.02 43.05
N GLU A 133 9.25 -59.01 43.75
CA GLU A 133 9.75 -60.38 43.80
C GLU A 133 9.55 -61.18 42.50
N ILE A 134 8.66 -60.71 41.61
CA ILE A 134 8.24 -61.41 40.39
C ILE A 134 8.84 -60.79 39.12
N PHE A 135 9.14 -59.49 39.14
CA PHE A 135 9.60 -58.74 37.97
C PHE A 135 11.06 -58.31 38.12
N ASN A 136 11.89 -58.54 37.08
CA ASN A 136 13.28 -58.08 37.10
C ASN A 136 13.37 -56.58 36.80
N ALA A 137 14.41 -55.91 37.33
CA ALA A 137 14.67 -54.50 37.06
C ALA A 137 14.79 -54.17 35.55
N ARG A 138 15.32 -55.11 34.76
CA ARG A 138 15.43 -54.98 33.29
C ARG A 138 14.07 -54.92 32.59
N ASP A 139 13.07 -55.64 33.12
CA ASP A 139 11.73 -55.67 32.53
C ASP A 139 10.99 -54.35 32.80
N VAL A 140 11.18 -53.78 34.00
CA VAL A 140 10.66 -52.45 34.36
C VAL A 140 11.30 -51.35 33.51
N GLU A 141 12.61 -51.41 33.26
CA GLU A 141 13.29 -50.47 32.37
C GLU A 141 12.77 -50.56 30.93
N LYS A 142 12.46 -51.77 30.46
CA LYS A 142 11.84 -51.99 29.15
C LYS A 142 10.44 -51.38 29.08
N TYR A 143 9.58 -51.62 30.07
CA TYR A 143 8.24 -51.01 30.10
C TYR A 143 8.31 -49.48 30.13
N ASN A 144 9.22 -48.90 30.89
CA ASN A 144 9.44 -47.45 30.90
C ASN A 144 9.93 -46.93 29.53
N SER A 145 10.78 -47.69 28.84
CA SER A 145 11.22 -47.36 27.48
C SER A 145 10.07 -47.43 26.47
N ASP A 146 9.25 -48.47 26.55
CA ASP A 146 8.07 -48.64 25.70
C ASP A 146 7.04 -47.53 25.96
N LEU A 147 6.83 -47.15 27.23
CA LEU A 147 5.98 -46.02 27.62
C LEU A 147 6.51 -44.71 27.04
N ARG A 148 7.83 -44.47 27.07
CA ARG A 148 8.43 -43.29 26.42
C ARG A 148 8.17 -43.27 24.92
N VAL A 149 8.31 -44.41 24.24
CA VAL A 149 8.01 -44.52 22.80
C VAL A 149 6.53 -44.26 22.53
N MET A 150 5.62 -44.82 23.32
CA MET A 150 4.18 -44.58 23.18
C MET A 150 3.81 -43.11 23.41
N ASN A 151 4.40 -42.46 24.42
CA ASN A 151 4.20 -41.04 24.68
C ASN A 151 4.70 -40.17 23.52
N SER A 152 5.85 -40.50 22.93
CA SER A 152 6.35 -39.82 21.72
C SER A 152 5.41 -40.01 20.52
N GLN A 153 4.84 -41.21 20.35
CA GLN A 153 3.83 -41.47 19.31
C GLN A 153 2.54 -40.68 19.55
N LEU A 154 2.06 -40.62 20.80
CA LEU A 154 0.89 -39.81 21.17
C LEU A 154 1.14 -38.32 20.89
N ALA A 155 2.33 -37.82 21.23
CA ALA A 155 2.72 -36.44 20.93
C ALA A 155 2.69 -36.16 19.41
N SER A 156 3.18 -37.09 18.59
CA SER A 156 3.10 -37.00 17.13
C SER A 156 1.64 -36.92 16.64
N LEU A 157 0.76 -37.80 17.14
CA LEU A 157 -0.66 -37.79 16.76
C LEU A 157 -1.37 -36.49 17.17
N LYS A 158 -1.03 -35.93 18.34
CA LYS A 158 -1.56 -34.63 18.78
C LYS A 158 -1.08 -33.49 17.88
N ALA A 159 0.16 -33.53 17.41
CA ALA A 159 0.68 -32.57 16.44
C ALA A 159 -0.04 -32.70 15.08
N ASP A 160 -0.30 -33.93 14.62
CA ASP A 160 -1.08 -34.18 13.39
C ASP A 160 -2.52 -33.64 13.52
N LEU A 161 -3.16 -33.82 14.67
CA LEU A 161 -4.49 -33.25 14.93
C LEU A 161 -4.48 -31.72 14.89
N GLN A 162 -3.47 -31.09 15.53
CA GLN A 162 -3.31 -29.64 15.50
C GLN A 162 -3.12 -29.13 14.08
N LYS A 163 -2.34 -29.84 13.25
CA LYS A 163 -2.14 -29.51 11.84
C LYS A 163 -3.46 -29.55 11.05
N VAL A 164 -4.30 -30.57 11.26
CA VAL A 164 -5.61 -30.68 10.60
C VAL A 164 -6.56 -29.57 11.07
N ASN A 165 -6.61 -29.27 12.37
CA ASN A 165 -7.44 -28.18 12.89
C ASN A 165 -7.00 -26.81 12.33
N TRP A 166 -5.70 -26.54 12.27
CA TRP A 166 -5.19 -25.32 11.67
C TRP A 166 -5.54 -25.22 10.17
N ALA A 167 -5.44 -26.35 9.44
CA ALA A 167 -5.85 -26.39 8.05
C ALA A 167 -7.36 -26.13 7.87
N GLN A 168 -8.21 -26.57 8.80
CA GLN A 168 -9.65 -26.27 8.81
C GLN A 168 -9.92 -24.79 9.06
N GLU A 169 -9.27 -24.18 10.06
CA GLU A 169 -9.42 -22.75 10.35
C GLU A 169 -9.05 -21.90 9.12
N LYS A 170 -8.04 -22.32 8.36
CA LYS A 170 -7.61 -21.64 7.13
C LYS A 170 -8.52 -21.84 5.92
N LYS A 171 -9.59 -22.63 6.01
CA LYS A 171 -10.63 -22.72 4.96
C LYS A 171 -11.64 -21.59 5.02
N THR A 172 -11.77 -20.93 6.16
CA THR A 172 -12.60 -19.74 6.30
C THR A 172 -11.71 -18.52 6.17
N ILE A 173 -11.84 -17.80 5.06
CA ILE A 173 -11.03 -16.62 4.79
C ILE A 173 -11.75 -15.41 5.40
N THR A 174 -11.11 -14.80 6.40
CA THR A 174 -11.63 -13.64 7.14
C THR A 174 -10.80 -12.39 6.84
N ALA A 175 -11.39 -11.21 7.02
CA ALA A 175 -10.67 -9.94 6.95
C ALA A 175 -9.61 -9.79 8.06
N GLU A 176 -8.35 -9.53 7.69
CA GLU A 176 -7.26 -9.32 8.66
C GLU A 176 -7.28 -7.94 9.34
N PHE A 177 -7.97 -6.96 8.73
CA PHE A 177 -8.11 -5.59 9.19
C PHE A 177 -9.41 -4.96 8.68
N ASP A 178 -9.83 -3.86 9.32
CA ASP A 178 -10.97 -3.06 8.89
C ASP A 178 -10.70 -2.39 7.53
N GLY A 179 -11.60 -2.53 6.58
CA GLY A 179 -11.36 -2.05 5.22
C GLY A 179 -12.55 -2.17 4.29
N GLN A 180 -12.26 -2.03 3.00
CA GLN A 180 -13.24 -2.15 1.92
C GLN A 180 -12.81 -3.24 0.94
N VAL A 181 -13.72 -4.18 0.70
CA VAL A 181 -13.54 -5.22 -0.32
C VAL A 181 -13.60 -4.56 -1.69
N SER A 182 -12.73 -4.96 -2.61
CA SER A 182 -12.77 -4.49 -3.99
C SER A 182 -13.98 -5.07 -4.73
N ILE A 183 -13.97 -4.95 -6.06
CA ILE A 183 -14.83 -5.78 -6.88
C ILE A 183 -14.48 -7.24 -6.62
N VAL A 184 -15.44 -8.00 -6.09
CA VAL A 184 -15.39 -9.46 -6.02
C VAL A 184 -15.38 -10.02 -7.45
N ASN A 185 -14.25 -10.56 -7.87
CA ASN A 185 -14.05 -11.15 -9.20
C ASN A 185 -13.97 -12.69 -9.16
N ILE A 186 -14.25 -13.28 -8.00
CA ILE A 186 -14.33 -14.72 -7.78
C ILE A 186 -15.78 -15.16 -7.78
N ALA A 187 -16.03 -16.39 -8.23
CA ALA A 187 -17.34 -17.02 -8.20
C ALA A 187 -17.29 -18.31 -7.37
N GLU A 188 -18.44 -18.71 -6.83
CA GLU A 188 -18.62 -20.03 -6.24
C GLU A 188 -18.17 -21.12 -7.22
N GLY A 189 -17.42 -22.09 -6.71
CA GLY A 189 -16.79 -23.12 -7.53
C GLY A 189 -15.50 -22.75 -8.24
N SER A 190 -15.02 -21.51 -8.09
CA SER A 190 -13.70 -21.13 -8.61
C SER A 190 -12.56 -21.78 -7.81
N VAL A 191 -11.58 -22.32 -8.52
CA VAL A 191 -10.34 -22.90 -7.93
C VAL A 191 -9.17 -21.92 -7.93
N MET A 192 -9.33 -20.80 -8.62
CA MET A 192 -8.36 -19.71 -8.71
C MET A 192 -9.08 -18.37 -8.70
N GLY A 193 -8.42 -17.38 -8.11
CA GLY A 193 -8.87 -15.99 -8.11
C GLY A 193 -8.25 -15.21 -6.97
N ASN A 194 -8.52 -13.91 -6.95
CA ASN A 194 -7.90 -12.97 -6.04
C ASN A 194 -8.90 -11.90 -5.61
N MET A 195 -9.19 -11.84 -4.32
CA MET A 195 -9.99 -10.76 -3.75
C MET A 195 -9.05 -9.74 -3.08
N HIS A 196 -9.27 -8.45 -3.34
CA HIS A 196 -8.50 -7.39 -2.72
C HIS A 196 -9.31 -6.76 -1.58
N LEU A 197 -8.67 -6.62 -0.42
CA LEU A 197 -9.20 -5.87 0.71
C LEU A 197 -8.30 -4.67 0.98
N TYR A 198 -8.83 -3.46 0.79
CA TYR A 198 -8.09 -2.22 0.96
C TYR A 198 -8.27 -1.66 2.37
N ASN A 199 -7.17 -1.22 2.99
CA ASN A 199 -7.22 -0.57 4.30
C ASN A 199 -7.61 0.91 4.14
N THR A 200 -8.86 1.24 4.47
CA THR A 200 -9.41 2.59 4.32
C THR A 200 -8.84 3.59 5.33
N SER A 201 -8.26 3.11 6.44
CA SER A 201 -7.69 3.97 7.49
C SER A 201 -6.28 4.47 7.18
N LYS A 202 -5.58 3.86 6.22
CA LYS A 202 -4.18 4.18 5.89
C LYS A 202 -4.01 4.59 4.43
N LYS A 203 -4.78 5.59 4.00
CA LYS A 203 -4.65 6.18 2.66
C LYS A 203 -3.41 7.06 2.58
N PHE A 204 -2.70 6.98 1.46
CA PHE A 204 -1.53 7.81 1.17
C PHE A 204 -1.57 8.25 -0.30
N LEU A 205 -0.79 9.27 -0.63
CA LEU A 205 -0.68 9.80 -1.98
C LEU A 205 0.68 9.43 -2.57
N GLU A 206 0.70 8.97 -3.81
CA GLU A 206 1.94 8.85 -4.57
C GLU A 206 2.05 10.00 -5.56
N MET A 207 3.12 10.77 -5.46
CA MET A 207 3.45 11.88 -6.37
C MET A 207 4.80 11.60 -7.03
N ARG A 208 4.94 11.97 -8.31
CA ARG A 208 6.23 11.94 -9.00
C ARG A 208 6.92 13.31 -8.95
N VAL A 209 8.18 13.31 -8.51
CA VAL A 209 9.05 14.50 -8.51
C VAL A 209 10.22 14.29 -9.47
N SER A 210 10.70 15.34 -10.12
CA SER A 210 11.88 15.21 -10.99
C SER A 210 13.13 14.89 -10.16
N ASP A 211 14.08 14.16 -10.74
CA ASP A 211 15.38 13.88 -10.10
C ASP A 211 16.13 15.17 -9.69
N GLN A 212 15.98 16.24 -10.47
CA GLN A 212 16.57 17.55 -10.16
C GLN A 212 16.02 18.16 -8.88
N THR A 213 14.76 17.88 -8.56
CA THR A 213 14.07 18.42 -7.39
C THR A 213 14.20 17.51 -6.19
N TYR A 214 14.41 16.22 -6.41
CA TYR A 214 14.49 15.21 -5.36
C TYR A 214 15.45 15.58 -4.22
N GLY A 215 16.60 16.20 -4.53
CA GLY A 215 17.59 16.61 -3.52
C GLY A 215 17.14 17.76 -2.60
N TYR A 216 16.06 18.46 -2.92
CA TYR A 216 15.51 19.54 -2.10
C TYR A 216 14.30 19.09 -1.27
N VAL A 217 13.69 17.96 -1.59
CA VAL A 217 12.52 17.47 -0.85
C VAL A 217 13.01 16.68 0.37
N GLN A 218 12.39 16.92 1.52
CA GLN A 218 12.69 16.25 2.78
C GLN A 218 11.45 15.61 3.41
N GLU A 219 11.68 14.63 4.28
CA GLU A 219 10.60 14.05 5.10
C GLU A 219 10.04 15.10 6.05
N GLY A 220 8.72 15.19 6.13
CA GLY A 220 8.00 16.19 6.91
C GLY A 220 7.62 17.46 6.13
N ASP A 221 8.13 17.65 4.91
CA ASP A 221 7.79 18.81 4.08
C ASP A 221 6.28 18.95 3.87
N PHE A 222 5.81 20.19 3.89
CA PHE A 222 4.40 20.50 3.66
C PHE A 222 4.03 20.28 2.20
N ALA A 223 2.85 19.71 1.95
CA ALA A 223 2.30 19.52 0.63
C ALA A 223 0.82 19.90 0.62
N GLU A 224 0.31 20.35 -0.54
CA GLU A 224 -1.12 20.34 -0.79
C GLU A 224 -1.42 19.57 -2.07
N PHE A 225 -2.61 19.00 -2.12
CA PHE A 225 -3.06 18.24 -3.28
C PHE A 225 -4.55 18.43 -3.51
N TYR A 226 -4.99 18.14 -4.73
CA TYR A 226 -6.39 17.95 -5.04
C TYR A 226 -6.59 16.60 -5.71
N VAL A 227 -7.81 16.10 -5.68
CA VAL A 227 -8.22 14.90 -6.40
C VAL A 227 -9.43 15.24 -7.27
N ASP A 228 -9.50 14.63 -8.45
CA ASP A 228 -10.59 14.83 -9.40
C ASP A 228 -11.94 14.33 -8.84
N ALA A 229 -11.92 13.43 -7.85
CA ALA A 229 -13.11 12.98 -7.14
C ALA A 229 -13.77 14.07 -6.27
N TYR A 230 -13.00 15.07 -5.83
CA TYR A 230 -13.49 16.22 -5.08
C TYR A 230 -12.94 17.51 -5.70
N PRO A 231 -13.40 17.87 -6.91
CA PRO A 231 -12.86 19.01 -7.61
C PRO A 231 -13.23 20.31 -6.88
N GLY A 232 -12.38 21.33 -6.98
CA GLY A 232 -12.54 22.60 -6.27
C GLY A 232 -12.10 22.58 -4.79
N HIS A 233 -11.79 21.41 -4.23
CA HIS A 233 -11.25 21.25 -2.88
C HIS A 233 -9.74 21.00 -2.94
N VAL A 234 -9.02 21.50 -1.95
CA VAL A 234 -7.58 21.28 -1.79
C VAL A 234 -7.33 20.78 -0.37
N PHE A 235 -6.63 19.67 -0.29
CA PHE A 235 -6.30 18.96 0.93
C PHE A 235 -4.84 19.16 1.27
N ARG A 236 -4.51 19.01 2.55
CA ARG A 236 -3.14 19.12 3.05
C ARG A 236 -2.53 17.73 3.17
N ALA A 237 -1.24 17.65 2.93
CA ALA A 237 -0.45 16.45 3.09
C ALA A 237 0.94 16.81 3.63
N LYS A 238 1.69 15.79 4.03
CA LYS A 238 3.11 15.91 4.37
C LYS A 238 3.91 14.85 3.65
N VAL A 239 5.16 15.15 3.31
CA VAL A 239 6.08 14.13 2.81
C VAL A 239 6.33 13.13 3.93
N HIS A 240 5.98 11.87 3.71
CA HIS A 240 6.27 10.80 4.66
C HIS A 240 7.62 10.17 4.36
N SER A 241 7.81 9.72 3.11
CA SER A 241 9.00 8.98 2.72
C SER A 241 9.19 8.97 1.20
N PHE A 242 10.38 8.53 0.78
CA PHE A 242 10.71 8.32 -0.63
C PHE A 242 10.63 6.84 -1.00
N ASN A 243 10.20 6.54 -2.22
CA ASN A 243 10.30 5.18 -2.72
C ASN A 243 11.77 4.79 -2.91
N ALA A 244 12.20 3.67 -2.33
CA ALA A 244 13.59 3.24 -2.30
C ALA A 244 14.16 2.86 -3.68
N GLY A 245 13.29 2.48 -4.63
CA GLY A 245 13.69 2.12 -5.99
C GLY A 245 12.64 2.55 -7.00
N THR A 246 13.09 2.98 -8.18
CA THR A 246 12.19 3.15 -9.33
C THR A 246 11.88 1.79 -9.94
N GLY A 247 10.77 1.68 -10.69
CA GLY A 247 10.47 0.43 -11.41
C GLY A 247 11.58 -0.02 -12.37
N GLU A 248 12.45 0.91 -12.79
CA GLU A 248 13.63 0.65 -13.62
C GLU A 248 14.84 0.11 -12.84
N ALA A 249 14.89 0.33 -11.52
CA ALA A 249 15.87 -0.32 -10.64
C ALA A 249 15.49 -1.80 -10.34
N GLY A 250 14.33 -2.26 -10.81
CA GLY A 250 13.89 -3.64 -10.69
C GLY A 250 14.78 -4.57 -11.51
N ILE A 251 15.68 -5.28 -10.83
CA ILE A 251 16.50 -6.31 -11.46
C ILE A 251 15.62 -7.55 -11.65
N SER A 252 15.49 -8.01 -12.90
CA SER A 252 14.84 -9.30 -13.18
C SER A 252 15.61 -10.42 -12.49
N PRO A 253 14.96 -11.28 -11.68
CA PRO A 253 15.63 -12.44 -11.08
C PRO A 253 16.03 -13.50 -12.13
N PHE A 254 15.48 -13.44 -13.34
CA PHE A 254 15.94 -14.23 -14.48
C PHE A 254 17.16 -13.57 -15.11
N GLN A 255 18.33 -14.20 -14.99
CA GLN A 255 19.59 -13.72 -15.56
C GLN A 255 19.55 -13.78 -17.09
N GLY A 256 19.53 -12.62 -17.72
CA GLY A 256 19.73 -12.43 -19.15
C GLY A 256 20.21 -11.00 -19.43
N PRO A 257 20.95 -10.75 -20.52
CA PRO A 257 21.41 -9.40 -20.86
C PRO A 257 20.20 -8.50 -21.09
N GLN A 258 20.09 -7.43 -20.30
CA GLN A 258 19.05 -6.43 -20.51
C GLN A 258 19.41 -5.56 -21.72
N SER A 259 18.46 -5.41 -22.64
CA SER A 259 18.62 -4.54 -23.80
C SER A 259 18.65 -3.07 -23.37
N VAL A 260 19.84 -2.47 -23.42
CA VAL A 260 20.08 -1.07 -23.09
C VAL A 260 19.23 -0.13 -23.94
N GLY A 261 18.98 -0.47 -25.22
CA GLY A 261 18.18 0.34 -26.13
C GLY A 261 16.69 0.42 -25.75
N GLN A 262 16.12 -0.70 -25.28
CA GLN A 262 14.72 -0.74 -24.82
C GLN A 262 14.53 0.03 -23.50
N HIS A 263 15.57 0.01 -22.65
CA HIS A 263 15.64 0.78 -21.41
C HIS A 263 15.70 2.30 -21.68
N VAL A 264 16.47 2.74 -22.67
CA VAL A 264 16.59 4.16 -23.06
C VAL A 264 15.30 4.70 -23.67
N VAL A 265 14.57 3.92 -24.49
CA VAL A 265 13.29 4.35 -25.08
C VAL A 265 12.19 4.51 -24.02
N ARG A 266 12.14 3.62 -23.03
CA ARG A 266 11.20 3.69 -21.90
C ARG A 266 11.52 4.87 -20.95
N ASN A 267 12.81 5.23 -20.85
CA ASN A 267 13.32 6.35 -20.05
C ASN A 267 13.24 7.73 -20.75
N GLY A 268 12.83 7.80 -22.02
CA GLY A 268 12.82 9.04 -22.82
C GLY A 268 11.99 10.19 -22.23
N ASN A 269 11.07 9.90 -21.30
CA ASN A 269 10.21 10.89 -20.65
C ASN A 269 10.65 11.29 -19.23
N GLY A 270 11.91 11.05 -18.84
CA GLY A 270 12.46 11.53 -17.57
C GLY A 270 11.65 11.03 -16.38
N LEU A 271 11.80 9.75 -16.05
CA LEU A 271 11.11 9.12 -14.93
C LEU A 271 11.55 9.80 -13.63
N GLY A 272 10.67 10.63 -13.08
CA GLY A 272 10.85 11.18 -11.74
C GLY A 272 10.84 10.09 -10.67
N ARG A 273 11.30 10.44 -9.48
CA ARG A 273 11.19 9.59 -8.29
C ARG A 273 9.80 9.69 -7.70
N THR A 274 9.33 8.60 -7.11
CA THR A 274 8.03 8.57 -6.42
C THR A 274 8.23 8.97 -4.96
N VAL A 275 7.46 9.96 -4.52
CA VAL A 275 7.38 10.43 -3.14
C VAL A 275 6.04 9.99 -2.58
N VAL A 276 6.04 9.49 -1.35
CA VAL A 276 4.85 9.11 -0.61
C VAL A 276 4.46 10.28 0.29
N LEU A 277 3.25 10.78 0.12
CA LEU A 277 2.68 11.84 0.95
C LEU A 277 1.62 11.25 1.89
N GLU A 278 1.71 11.57 3.17
CA GLU A 278 0.70 11.29 4.17
C GLU A 278 -0.44 12.31 4.05
N ILE A 279 -1.67 11.81 3.91
CA ILE A 279 -2.85 12.64 3.70
C ILE A 279 -3.40 13.10 5.06
N ILE A 280 -3.64 14.41 5.19
CA ILE A 280 -4.37 14.98 6.33
C ILE A 280 -5.82 15.15 5.89
N GLU A 281 -6.62 14.09 6.08
CA GLU A 281 -8.02 14.06 5.65
C GLU A 281 -8.90 14.86 6.63
N PRO A 282 -9.60 15.92 6.17
CA PRO A 282 -10.51 16.69 7.01
C PRO A 282 -11.81 15.91 7.31
N GLU A 283 -12.43 16.17 8.46
CA GLU A 283 -13.69 15.54 8.86
C GLU A 283 -14.78 15.75 7.79
N GLY A 284 -15.47 14.67 7.41
CA GLY A 284 -16.58 14.69 6.45
C GLY A 284 -16.19 14.41 5.00
N TYR A 285 -14.90 14.27 4.68
CA TYR A 285 -14.45 13.84 3.35
C TYR A 285 -13.97 12.40 3.40
N ASN A 286 -14.37 11.60 2.40
CA ASN A 286 -13.82 10.27 2.18
C ASN A 286 -13.22 10.21 0.77
N ILE A 287 -11.92 10.47 0.68
CA ILE A 287 -11.14 10.43 -0.55
C ILE A 287 -11.10 8.99 -1.08
N PRO A 288 -11.67 8.70 -2.28
CA PRO A 288 -11.69 7.35 -2.80
C PRO A 288 -10.30 6.89 -3.21
N ILE A 289 -10.04 5.61 -2.99
CA ILE A 289 -8.79 4.95 -3.41
C ILE A 289 -8.79 4.90 -4.94
N GLY A 290 -7.64 5.18 -5.55
CA GLY A 290 -7.49 5.26 -7.00
C GLY A 290 -7.83 6.64 -7.59
N ALA A 291 -8.28 7.60 -6.79
CA ALA A 291 -8.49 8.97 -7.26
C ALA A 291 -7.18 9.57 -7.79
N THR A 292 -7.24 10.15 -8.97
CA THR A 292 -6.15 10.91 -9.60
C THR A 292 -6.26 12.39 -9.28
N GLY A 293 -5.17 13.12 -9.40
CA GLY A 293 -5.15 14.57 -9.28
C GLY A 293 -3.74 15.11 -9.36
N ALA A 294 -3.49 16.26 -8.74
CA ALA A 294 -2.15 16.85 -8.66
C ALA A 294 -1.81 17.25 -7.23
N ALA A 295 -0.52 17.21 -6.93
CA ALA A 295 0.04 17.70 -5.69
C ALA A 295 1.22 18.65 -5.96
N TRP A 296 1.51 19.48 -4.96
CA TRP A 296 2.74 20.24 -4.87
C TRP A 296 3.38 20.05 -3.50
N ILE A 297 4.70 20.20 -3.45
CA ILE A 297 5.48 20.08 -2.22
C ILE A 297 6.26 21.38 -1.99
N SER A 298 6.29 21.87 -0.76
CA SER A 298 7.18 22.95 -0.33
C SER A 298 8.56 22.35 -0.02
N ALA A 299 9.42 22.28 -1.04
CA ALA A 299 10.78 21.76 -0.86
C ALA A 299 11.66 22.75 -0.08
N GLU A 300 12.78 22.24 0.43
CA GLU A 300 13.76 23.04 1.16
C GLU A 300 14.41 24.09 0.24
N LYS A 301 14.51 25.30 0.78
CA LYS A 301 14.98 26.48 0.05
C LYS A 301 16.31 26.94 0.62
N PRO A 302 17.28 27.37 -0.22
CA PRO A 302 18.57 27.85 0.26
C PRO A 302 18.47 29.07 1.20
N HIS A 303 17.42 29.88 1.07
CA HIS A 303 17.20 31.06 1.90
C HIS A 303 15.70 31.32 2.13
N PRO A 304 15.26 31.71 3.34
CA PRO A 304 13.84 31.96 3.66
C PRO A 304 13.15 33.01 2.78
N PHE A 305 13.92 33.94 2.21
CA PHE A 305 13.42 34.94 1.25
C PHE A 305 12.64 34.30 0.09
N TRP A 306 13.02 33.10 -0.32
CA TRP A 306 12.40 32.38 -1.43
C TRP A 306 11.09 31.68 -1.06
N GLY A 307 10.61 31.81 0.19
CA GLY A 307 9.35 31.21 0.66
C GLY A 307 8.12 31.63 -0.16
N PHE A 308 8.14 32.78 -0.81
CA PHE A 308 7.03 33.22 -1.68
C PHE A 308 6.78 32.26 -2.86
N ILE A 309 7.74 31.42 -3.23
CA ILE A 309 7.60 30.46 -4.33
C ILE A 309 6.57 29.38 -4.01
N ASP A 310 6.34 29.07 -2.74
CA ASP A 310 5.29 28.16 -2.31
C ASP A 310 3.90 28.64 -2.74
N VAL A 311 3.71 29.98 -2.79
CA VAL A 311 2.47 30.59 -3.28
C VAL A 311 2.25 30.24 -4.75
N ILE A 312 3.31 30.11 -5.55
CA ILE A 312 3.22 29.73 -6.96
C ILE A 312 2.79 28.26 -7.09
N GLY A 313 3.39 27.36 -6.30
CA GLY A 313 3.01 25.94 -6.24
C GLY A 313 1.55 25.76 -5.82
N ALA A 314 1.19 26.36 -4.68
CA ALA A 314 -0.17 26.35 -4.14
C ALA A 314 -1.21 26.93 -5.10
N ALA A 315 -0.92 28.09 -5.70
CA ALA A 315 -1.82 28.70 -6.68
C ALA A 315 -2.01 27.80 -7.90
N THR A 316 -0.96 27.12 -8.37
CA THR A 316 -1.04 26.21 -9.53
C THR A 316 -1.97 25.04 -9.25
N VAL A 317 -1.82 24.36 -8.11
CA VAL A 317 -2.66 23.22 -7.73
C VAL A 317 -4.10 23.65 -7.47
N ARG A 318 -4.32 24.80 -6.81
CA ARG A 318 -5.67 25.36 -6.62
C ARG A 318 -6.34 25.72 -7.94
N LEU A 319 -5.61 26.32 -8.87
CA LEU A 319 -6.12 26.61 -10.21
C LEU A 319 -6.44 25.33 -11.00
N GLN A 320 -5.61 24.29 -10.90
CA GLN A 320 -5.91 22.99 -11.49
C GLN A 320 -7.16 22.37 -10.86
N SER A 321 -7.34 22.47 -9.55
CA SER A 321 -8.54 22.01 -8.84
C SER A 321 -9.81 22.73 -9.34
N TYR A 322 -9.76 24.06 -9.48
CA TYR A 322 -10.85 24.84 -10.08
C TYR A 322 -11.07 24.51 -11.56
N LYS A 323 -10.00 24.26 -12.31
CA LYS A 323 -10.11 23.82 -13.71
C LYS A 323 -10.76 22.45 -13.80
N SER A 324 -10.46 21.53 -12.90
CA SER A 324 -11.13 20.22 -12.82
C SER A 324 -12.62 20.39 -12.49
N TYR A 325 -12.95 21.28 -11.55
CA TYR A 325 -14.34 21.60 -11.19
C TYR A 325 -15.14 22.21 -12.35
N LEU A 326 -14.56 23.18 -13.04
CA LEU A 326 -15.16 23.79 -14.22
C LEU A 326 -15.05 22.89 -15.45
N GLY A 327 -14.18 21.90 -15.49
CA GLY A 327 -14.00 21.02 -16.64
C GLY A 327 -14.80 19.72 -16.57
N ALA A 328 -15.55 19.50 -15.48
CA ALA A 328 -16.23 18.24 -15.17
C ALA A 328 -17.54 18.01 -15.98
N TRP A 329 -17.51 18.33 -17.28
CA TRP A 329 -18.60 18.10 -18.25
C TRP A 329 -18.15 17.32 -19.47
#